data_AF-J9ECN8-F1
#
_entry.id   AF-J9ECN8-F1
#
_cell.length_a   1.000
_cell.length_b   1.000
_cell.length_c   1.000
_cell.angle_alpha   90.00
_cell.angle_beta   90.00
_cell.angle_gamma   90.00
#
_symmetry.space_group_name_H-M   'P 1'
#
loop_
_entity.id
_entity.type
_entity.pdbx_description
1 polymer ?
#
loop_
_entity_poly.entity_id
_entity_poly.type
_entity_poly.pdbx_seq_one_letter_code
_entity_poly.pdbx_strand_id
1 'polypeptide(L)'
;MIISYKNYASPDTIIVLPNNDFPMMNDNQLINFFMRSLADIKRQDGMLNRNRDFYVLDIANLGALSIALVNAFPEMKFSCYNNDAHKLVHLFSPHTHNFGAFPDNQDSLLTDGSITENGYPLISSKPPRTYFEDAECSDVLICCPVSSHGFLLETSLNRVLSFRLSNGQAHIIPAKISVMGQIVNCPDIVKRCKPCPSAYQGVDLSAINDLAISFYYDIEPSVLKHEVFSDPFELMTFRFDKVQVLLFVQICFVTTVKAIA
;
A
#
# COMPACT_ATOMS: atom_id res chain seq x y z
N MET A 1 -11.99 -19.72 35.14
CA MET A 1 -11.26 -20.57 34.18
C MET A 1 -10.18 -19.69 33.55
N ILE A 2 -8.91 -19.89 33.92
CA ILE A 2 -7.80 -19.12 33.34
C ILE A 2 -7.42 -19.83 32.04
N ILE A 3 -7.67 -19.17 30.91
CA ILE A 3 -7.24 -19.65 29.60
C ILE A 3 -5.71 -19.47 29.55
N SER A 4 -4.96 -20.58 29.66
CA SER A 4 -3.51 -20.57 29.46
C SER A 4 -3.23 -20.43 27.97
N TYR A 5 -2.72 -19.27 27.53
CA TYR A 5 -2.33 -19.03 26.13
C TYR A 5 -1.33 -20.09 25.60
N LYS A 6 -0.49 -20.66 26.48
CA LYS A 6 0.44 -21.75 26.14
C LYS A 6 -0.25 -23.02 25.68
N ASN A 7 -1.53 -23.23 26.00
CA ASN A 7 -2.29 -24.41 25.61
C ASN A 7 -2.98 -24.24 24.23
N TYR A 8 -2.98 -23.03 23.65
CA TYR A 8 -3.70 -22.72 22.40
C TYR A 8 -2.78 -22.42 21.21
N ALA A 9 -1.56 -21.94 21.45
CA ALA A 9 -0.57 -21.69 20.42
C ALA A 9 0.81 -22.13 20.92
N SER A 10 1.38 -23.17 20.30
CA SER A 10 2.81 -23.41 20.46
C SER A 10 3.56 -22.26 19.79
N PRO A 11 4.66 -21.73 20.35
CA PRO A 11 5.54 -20.80 19.65
C PRO A 11 5.96 -21.32 18.26
N ASP A 12 6.01 -22.65 18.09
CA ASP A 12 6.34 -23.32 16.83
C ASP A 12 5.25 -23.19 15.75
N THR A 13 4.05 -22.70 16.11
CA THR A 13 2.93 -22.44 15.19
C THR A 13 2.81 -20.98 14.77
N ILE A 14 3.67 -20.10 15.30
CA ILE A 14 3.65 -18.66 14.99
C ILE A 14 4.47 -18.40 13.73
N ILE A 15 3.81 -17.95 12.67
CA ILE A 15 4.47 -17.53 11.43
C ILE A 15 4.70 -16.02 11.51
N VAL A 16 5.97 -15.61 11.54
CA VAL A 16 6.35 -14.19 11.58
C VAL A 16 6.54 -13.64 10.17
N LEU A 17 5.72 -12.67 9.79
CA LEU A 17 5.71 -12.01 8.48
C LEU A 17 6.20 -10.56 8.61
N PRO A 18 7.53 -10.31 8.62
CA PRO A 18 8.09 -9.00 8.92
C PRO A 18 7.81 -7.93 7.86
N ASN A 19 7.49 -8.32 6.62
CA ASN A 19 7.29 -7.41 5.51
C ASN A 19 5.82 -7.20 5.16
N ASN A 20 4.90 -7.83 5.90
CA ASN A 20 3.47 -7.65 5.72
C ASN A 20 2.95 -6.60 6.68
N ASP A 21 2.01 -5.78 6.20
CA ASP A 21 1.33 -4.79 7.01
C ASP A 21 0.32 -5.49 7.94
N PHE A 22 0.69 -5.65 9.21
CA PHE A 22 -0.09 -6.45 10.17
C PHE A 22 -1.49 -5.89 10.41
N PRO A 23 -1.70 -4.57 10.64
CA PRO A 23 -3.06 -4.03 10.74
C PRO A 23 -3.92 -4.32 9.50
N MET A 24 -3.38 -4.11 8.30
CA MET A 24 -4.14 -4.35 7.06
C MET A 24 -4.44 -5.83 6.82
N MET A 25 -3.52 -6.73 7.20
CA MET A 25 -3.75 -8.18 7.17
C MET A 25 -4.94 -8.63 8.04
N ASN A 26 -5.27 -7.87 9.07
CA ASN A 26 -6.36 -8.19 10.01
C ASN A 26 -7.64 -7.37 9.73
N ASP A 27 -7.64 -6.54 8.68
CA ASP A 27 -8.82 -5.76 8.29
C ASP A 27 -9.75 -6.61 7.41
N ASN A 28 -10.78 -7.19 8.06
CA ASN A 28 -11.81 -7.96 7.37
C ASN A 28 -12.62 -7.12 6.37
N GLN A 29 -12.78 -5.82 6.58
CA GLN A 29 -13.52 -4.97 5.64
C GLN A 29 -12.71 -4.78 4.35
N LEU A 30 -11.40 -4.56 4.49
CA LEU A 30 -10.48 -4.49 3.36
C LEU A 30 -10.47 -5.80 2.56
N ILE A 31 -10.33 -6.95 3.23
CA ILE A 31 -10.34 -8.26 2.55
C ILE A 31 -11.68 -8.47 1.81
N ASN A 32 -12.81 -8.15 2.47
CA ASN A 32 -14.14 -8.24 1.85
C ASN A 32 -14.30 -7.30 0.65
N PHE A 33 -13.70 -6.11 0.69
CA PHE A 33 -13.69 -5.18 -0.44
C PHE A 33 -13.02 -5.80 -1.67
N PHE A 34 -11.83 -6.40 -1.50
CA PHE A 34 -11.12 -7.07 -2.60
C PHE A 34 -11.90 -8.28 -3.12
N MET A 35 -12.41 -9.14 -2.22
CA MET A 35 -13.20 -10.31 -2.60
C MET A 35 -14.44 -9.92 -3.42
N ARG A 36 -15.21 -8.93 -2.97
CA ARG A 36 -16.41 -8.48 -3.68
C ARG A 36 -16.07 -7.87 -5.03
N SER A 37 -15.03 -7.05 -5.08
CA SER A 37 -14.57 -6.42 -6.32
C SER A 37 -14.16 -7.48 -7.37
N LEU A 38 -13.42 -8.51 -6.94
CA LEU A 38 -13.03 -9.61 -7.83
C LEU A 38 -14.23 -10.43 -8.30
N ALA A 39 -15.17 -10.74 -7.40
CA ALA A 39 -16.40 -11.46 -7.76
C ALA A 39 -17.25 -10.69 -8.78
N ASP A 40 -17.36 -9.37 -8.63
CA ASP A 40 -18.11 -8.52 -9.56
C ASP A 40 -17.46 -8.48 -10.94
N ILE A 41 -16.12 -8.36 -11.02
CA ILE A 41 -15.39 -8.43 -12.29
C ILE A 41 -15.58 -9.80 -12.94
N LYS A 42 -15.44 -10.90 -12.18
CA LYS A 42 -15.64 -12.26 -12.71
C LYS A 42 -17.06 -12.45 -13.26
N ARG A 43 -18.07 -11.94 -12.56
CA ARG A 43 -19.46 -12.00 -13.01
C ARG A 43 -19.65 -11.28 -14.35
N GLN A 44 -19.04 -10.12 -14.51
CA GLN A 44 -19.07 -9.35 -15.76
C GLN A 44 -18.40 -10.12 -16.91
N ASP A 45 -17.25 -10.75 -16.66
CA ASP A 45 -16.56 -11.55 -17.67
C ASP A 45 -17.35 -12.81 -18.08
N GLY A 46 -18.01 -13.46 -17.11
CA GLY A 46 -18.91 -14.59 -17.37
C GLY A 46 -20.10 -14.23 -18.27
N MET A 47 -20.64 -13.01 -18.14
CA MET A 47 -21.70 -12.52 -19.04
C MET A 47 -21.23 -12.34 -20.49
N LEU A 48 -19.92 -12.22 -20.71
CA LEU A 48 -19.31 -12.11 -22.04
C LEU A 48 -19.02 -13.49 -22.67
N ASN A 49 -19.43 -14.60 -22.03
CA ASN A 49 -19.27 -15.99 -22.51
C ASN A 49 -17.83 -16.35 -22.91
N ARG A 50 -16.84 -15.82 -22.19
CA ARG A 50 -15.44 -16.19 -22.41
C ARG A 50 -15.16 -17.51 -21.68
N ASN A 51 -15.24 -18.63 -22.40
CA ASN A 51 -14.80 -19.93 -21.91
C ASN A 51 -13.27 -20.02 -21.88
N ARG A 52 -12.64 -19.27 -20.98
CA ARG A 52 -11.20 -19.35 -20.72
C ARG A 52 -10.91 -19.32 -19.21
N ASP A 53 -9.74 -19.82 -18.85
CA ASP A 53 -9.18 -19.66 -17.52
C ASP A 53 -9.06 -18.17 -17.18
N PHE A 54 -9.35 -17.82 -15.93
CA PHE A 54 -9.34 -16.44 -15.44
C PHE A 54 -8.14 -16.23 -14.53
N TYR A 55 -7.25 -15.33 -14.93
CA TYR A 55 -5.94 -15.14 -14.32
C TYR A 55 -5.91 -13.89 -13.45
N VAL A 56 -5.46 -14.06 -12.21
CA VAL A 56 -5.36 -13.00 -11.22
C VAL A 56 -3.91 -12.87 -10.77
N LEU A 57 -3.35 -11.67 -10.93
CA LEU A 57 -2.03 -11.30 -10.42
C LEU A 57 -2.20 -10.50 -9.13
N ASP A 58 -1.74 -11.05 -8.02
CA ASP A 58 -1.77 -10.38 -6.71
C ASP A 58 -0.38 -9.87 -6.33
N ILE A 59 -0.25 -8.55 -6.23
CA ILE A 59 0.94 -7.83 -5.79
C ILE A 59 0.68 -7.01 -4.52
N ALA A 60 -0.42 -7.26 -3.81
CA ALA A 60 -0.80 -6.49 -2.63
C ALA A 60 0.18 -6.67 -1.46
N ASN A 61 0.99 -7.74 -1.47
CA ASN A 61 1.94 -8.07 -0.39
C ASN A 61 1.23 -8.22 0.99
N LEU A 62 0.01 -8.78 0.98
CA LEU A 62 -0.78 -9.07 2.17
C LEU A 62 -1.16 -10.56 2.17
N GLY A 63 -0.45 -11.37 2.94
CA GLY A 63 -0.61 -12.83 2.90
C GLY A 63 -2.01 -13.31 3.23
N ALA A 64 -2.69 -12.67 4.19
CA ALA A 64 -4.06 -13.00 4.56
C ALA A 64 -5.05 -12.72 3.41
N LEU A 65 -4.84 -11.64 2.65
CA LEU A 65 -5.63 -11.32 1.47
C LEU A 65 -5.43 -12.37 0.38
N SER A 66 -4.18 -12.71 0.06
CA SER A 66 -3.85 -13.74 -0.94
C SER A 66 -4.51 -15.08 -0.60
N ILE A 67 -4.41 -15.52 0.66
CA ILE A 67 -5.04 -16.77 1.14
C ILE A 67 -6.56 -16.70 1.02
N ALA A 68 -7.18 -15.58 1.44
CA ALA A 68 -8.62 -15.42 1.38
C ALA A 68 -9.15 -15.49 -0.06
N LEU A 69 -8.48 -14.83 -1.00
CA LEU A 69 -8.85 -14.82 -2.41
C LEU A 69 -8.71 -16.20 -3.06
N VAL A 70 -7.56 -16.86 -2.88
CA VAL A 70 -7.30 -18.20 -3.45
C VAL A 70 -8.34 -19.22 -2.95
N ASN A 71 -8.69 -19.17 -1.66
CA ASN A 71 -9.68 -20.08 -1.08
C ASN A 71 -11.12 -19.76 -1.53
N ALA A 72 -11.44 -18.49 -1.77
CA ALA A 72 -12.78 -18.07 -2.18
C ALA A 72 -13.08 -18.35 -3.65
N PHE A 73 -12.06 -18.43 -4.51
CA PHE A 73 -12.20 -18.57 -5.97
C PHE A 73 -11.34 -19.72 -6.53
N PRO A 74 -11.62 -20.99 -6.16
CA PRO A 74 -10.81 -22.14 -6.56
C PRO A 74 -10.78 -22.39 -8.08
N GLU A 75 -11.73 -21.84 -8.83
CA GLU A 75 -11.80 -21.92 -10.30
C GLU A 75 -10.89 -20.93 -11.04
N MET A 76 -10.31 -19.96 -10.33
CA MET A 76 -9.39 -18.97 -10.90
C MET A 76 -7.94 -19.40 -10.78
N LYS A 77 -7.08 -18.86 -11.64
CA LYS A 77 -5.63 -19.06 -11.59
C LYS A 77 -4.98 -17.85 -10.91
N PHE A 78 -4.25 -18.09 -9.82
CA PHE A 78 -3.58 -17.03 -9.07
C PHE A 78 -2.06 -17.09 -9.22
N SER A 79 -1.49 -15.92 -9.49
CA SER A 79 -0.06 -15.63 -9.34
C SER A 79 0.10 -14.60 -8.24
N CYS A 80 0.60 -15.02 -7.09
CA CYS A 80 0.66 -14.21 -5.88
C CYS A 80 2.11 -13.88 -5.51
N TYR A 81 2.43 -12.59 -5.40
CA TYR A 81 3.73 -12.10 -5.00
C TYR A 81 3.68 -11.49 -3.59
N ASN A 82 4.51 -12.02 -2.70
CA ASN A 82 4.63 -11.57 -1.31
C ASN A 82 6.09 -11.67 -0.84
N ASN A 83 6.61 -10.64 -0.18
CA ASN A 83 7.99 -10.62 0.33
C ASN A 83 8.29 -11.82 1.26
N ASP A 84 7.30 -12.27 2.02
CA ASP A 84 7.42 -13.37 2.97
C ASP A 84 6.86 -14.70 2.41
N ALA A 85 6.71 -14.84 1.09
CA ALA A 85 6.10 -16.01 0.45
C ALA A 85 6.71 -17.35 0.89
N HIS A 86 8.04 -17.41 1.06
CA HIS A 86 8.74 -18.61 1.54
C HIS A 86 8.21 -19.14 2.88
N LYS A 87 7.62 -18.29 3.73
CA LYS A 87 7.04 -18.67 5.02
C LYS A 87 5.58 -19.11 4.92
N LEU A 88 4.89 -18.70 3.87
CA LEU A 88 3.46 -18.92 3.71
C LEU A 88 3.13 -20.10 2.79
N VAL A 89 4.10 -20.62 2.02
CA VAL A 89 3.87 -21.63 0.97
C VAL A 89 3.06 -22.85 1.45
N HIS A 90 3.24 -23.26 2.70
CA HIS A 90 2.54 -24.41 3.30
C HIS A 90 1.06 -24.14 3.62
N LEU A 91 0.64 -22.87 3.65
CA LEU A 91 -0.75 -22.44 3.85
C LEU A 91 -1.52 -22.33 2.53
N PHE A 92 -0.82 -22.32 1.40
CA PHE A 92 -1.45 -22.20 0.10
C PHE A 92 -1.91 -23.57 -0.40
N SER A 93 -3.15 -23.57 -0.89
CA SER A 93 -3.75 -24.70 -1.57
C SER A 93 -3.00 -24.99 -2.89
N PRO A 94 -3.05 -26.22 -3.45
CA PRO A 94 -2.49 -26.54 -4.77
C PRO A 94 -3.09 -25.75 -5.95
N HIS A 95 -4.01 -24.82 -5.69
CA HIS A 95 -4.73 -23.99 -6.66
C HIS A 95 -3.97 -22.72 -7.05
N THR A 96 -2.87 -22.40 -6.35
CA THR A 96 -1.98 -21.29 -6.69
C THR A 96 -1.06 -21.71 -7.83
N HIS A 97 -1.10 -20.99 -8.95
CA HIS A 97 -0.25 -21.29 -10.11
C HIS A 97 1.18 -20.87 -9.85
N ASN A 98 1.37 -19.65 -9.33
CA ASN A 98 2.65 -19.11 -8.91
C ASN A 98 2.51 -18.47 -7.53
N PHE A 99 3.44 -18.77 -6.61
CA PHE A 99 3.55 -18.08 -5.33
C PHE A 99 5.01 -17.83 -4.99
N GLY A 100 5.41 -16.56 -4.86
CA GLY A 100 6.82 -16.21 -4.72
C GLY A 100 7.08 -14.81 -4.19
N ALA A 101 8.36 -14.49 -4.00
CA ALA A 101 8.81 -13.14 -3.68
C ALA A 101 8.81 -12.25 -4.93
N PHE A 102 8.77 -10.93 -4.74
CA PHE A 102 8.79 -9.98 -5.86
C PHE A 102 10.08 -10.08 -6.68
N PRO A 103 10.00 -9.97 -8.02
CA PRO A 103 11.16 -10.07 -8.91
C PRO A 103 12.06 -8.84 -8.92
N ASP A 104 11.70 -7.77 -8.20
CA ASP A 104 12.46 -6.52 -8.08
C ASP A 104 13.92 -6.71 -7.62
N ASN A 105 14.23 -7.84 -6.97
CA ASN A 105 15.58 -8.18 -6.52
C ASN A 105 16.54 -8.59 -7.66
N GLN A 106 16.11 -8.60 -8.93
CA GLN A 106 17.01 -8.95 -10.03
C GLN A 106 17.85 -7.77 -10.57
N ASP A 107 17.53 -6.51 -10.22
CA ASP A 107 18.32 -5.35 -10.65
C ASP A 107 19.59 -5.11 -9.83
N SER A 108 19.84 -5.88 -8.75
CA SER A 108 21.14 -5.88 -8.06
C SER A 108 22.29 -6.51 -8.86
N LEU A 109 22.03 -6.96 -10.10
CA LEU A 109 23.04 -7.51 -11.03
C LEU A 109 23.41 -6.58 -12.18
N LEU A 110 22.89 -5.35 -12.25
CA LEU A 110 23.26 -4.35 -13.27
C LEU A 110 24.09 -3.18 -12.73
N THR A 111 24.69 -3.29 -11.54
CA THR A 111 25.83 -2.42 -11.16
C THR A 111 27.10 -2.81 -11.89
N ASP A 112 27.07 -2.83 -13.23
CA ASP A 112 28.27 -2.61 -14.03
C ASP A 112 28.50 -1.09 -14.10
N GLY A 113 29.16 -0.61 -13.05
CA GLY A 113 30.17 0.44 -13.06
C GLY A 113 30.18 1.50 -14.17
N SER A 114 29.14 2.33 -14.30
CA SER A 114 29.30 3.65 -14.93
C SER A 114 29.13 4.77 -13.90
N ILE A 115 30.21 5.05 -13.17
CA ILE A 115 30.36 6.24 -12.35
C ILE A 115 30.64 7.41 -13.31
N THR A 116 29.82 8.46 -13.29
CA THR A 116 30.20 9.72 -13.96
C THR A 116 31.33 10.39 -13.19
N GLU A 117 32.20 11.15 -13.86
CA GLU A 117 33.43 11.78 -13.32
C GLU A 117 33.23 12.59 -12.00
N ASN A 118 31.99 12.89 -11.61
CA ASN A 118 31.66 13.67 -10.43
C ASN A 118 31.16 12.86 -9.22
N GLY A 119 31.21 11.53 -9.24
CA GLY A 119 30.91 10.69 -8.07
C GLY A 119 29.43 10.67 -7.64
N TYR A 120 28.52 11.24 -8.44
CA TYR A 120 27.08 11.13 -8.22
C TYR A 120 26.55 9.86 -8.89
N PRO A 121 25.71 9.05 -8.21
CA PRO A 121 25.04 7.93 -8.83
C PRO A 121 24.17 8.45 -9.98
N LEU A 122 24.33 7.86 -11.17
CA LEU A 122 23.50 8.18 -12.32
C LEU A 122 22.07 7.70 -12.00
N ILE A 123 21.21 8.60 -11.55
CA ILE A 123 19.79 8.30 -11.35
C ILE A 123 19.22 8.05 -12.75
N SER A 124 18.87 6.79 -13.03
CA SER A 124 18.19 6.41 -14.27
C SER A 124 16.96 7.29 -14.44
N SER A 125 16.87 7.99 -15.58
CA SER A 125 15.68 8.76 -15.97
C SER A 125 14.49 7.88 -16.33
N LYS A 126 14.68 6.56 -16.38
CA LYS A 126 13.63 5.58 -16.63
C LYS A 126 13.15 5.00 -15.30
N PRO A 127 11.84 4.97 -15.05
CA PRO A 127 11.29 4.32 -13.86
C PRO A 127 11.76 2.85 -13.79
N PRO A 128 12.07 2.32 -12.60
CA PRO A 128 12.38 0.92 -12.44
C PRO A 128 11.22 0.08 -12.99
N ARG A 129 11.53 -0.87 -13.87
CA ARG A 129 10.53 -1.73 -14.50
C ARG A 129 10.53 -3.07 -13.80
N THR A 130 9.50 -3.31 -13.00
CA THR A 130 9.23 -4.66 -12.50
C THR A 130 8.56 -5.46 -13.62
N TYR A 131 9.19 -6.56 -14.03
CA TYR A 131 8.59 -7.50 -14.96
C TYR A 131 7.91 -8.63 -14.19
N PHE A 132 6.61 -8.83 -14.42
CA PHE A 132 5.90 -10.03 -13.97
C PHE A 132 5.65 -10.89 -15.21
N GLU A 133 6.11 -12.14 -15.20
CA GLU A 133 5.96 -13.06 -16.34
C GLU A 133 4.49 -13.21 -16.74
N ASP A 134 3.60 -13.26 -15.76
CA ASP A 134 2.15 -13.41 -15.95
C ASP A 134 1.42 -12.09 -16.25
N ALA A 135 2.11 -10.95 -16.36
CA ALA A 135 1.46 -9.64 -16.50
C ALA A 135 0.57 -9.56 -17.75
N GLU A 136 1.06 -10.04 -18.88
CA GLU A 136 0.37 -9.92 -20.18
C GLU A 136 -0.88 -10.78 -20.29
N CYS A 137 -0.92 -11.93 -19.60
CA CYS A 137 -2.05 -12.86 -19.63
C CYS A 137 -3.06 -12.65 -18.50
N SER A 138 -2.72 -11.84 -17.49
CA SER A 138 -3.60 -11.56 -16.35
C SER A 138 -4.86 -10.79 -16.75
N ASP A 139 -6.01 -11.21 -16.23
CA ASP A 139 -7.29 -10.51 -16.36
C ASP A 139 -7.44 -9.39 -15.33
N VAL A 140 -6.87 -9.61 -14.14
CA VAL A 140 -6.98 -8.70 -12.98
C VAL A 140 -5.64 -8.56 -12.27
N LEU A 141 -5.27 -7.32 -11.93
CA LEU A 141 -4.24 -7.01 -10.95
C LEU A 141 -4.88 -6.64 -9.62
N ILE A 142 -4.39 -7.23 -8.54
CA ILE A 142 -4.72 -6.84 -7.16
C ILE A 142 -3.51 -6.16 -6.55
N CYS A 143 -3.70 -4.96 -6.01
CA CYS A 143 -2.63 -4.19 -5.38
C CYS A 143 -3.12 -3.44 -4.13
N CYS A 144 -2.19 -3.11 -3.24
CA CYS A 144 -2.45 -2.31 -2.05
C CYS A 144 -1.32 -1.27 -1.89
N PRO A 145 -1.36 -0.15 -2.63
CA PRO A 145 -0.28 0.82 -2.65
C PRO A 145 -0.33 1.80 -1.47
N VAL A 146 -1.04 1.46 -0.40
CA VAL A 146 -1.20 2.27 0.82
C VAL A 146 -0.86 1.39 2.02
N SER A 147 -0.16 1.94 3.01
CA SER A 147 0.08 1.27 4.30
C SER A 147 -0.95 1.64 5.37
N SER A 148 -1.01 0.87 6.46
CA SER A 148 -1.85 1.17 7.64
C SER A 148 -1.54 2.52 8.28
N HIS A 149 -0.32 3.02 8.07
CA HIS A 149 0.14 4.31 8.56
C HIS A 149 -0.29 5.48 7.65
N GLY A 150 -0.98 5.20 6.54
CA GLY A 150 -1.47 6.19 5.60
C GLY A 150 -0.44 6.65 4.57
N PHE A 151 0.66 5.92 4.38
CA PHE A 151 1.66 6.25 3.35
C PHE A 151 1.31 5.61 2.01
N LEU A 152 1.60 6.31 0.92
CA LEU A 152 1.65 5.71 -0.40
C LEU A 152 2.98 4.99 -0.58
N LEU A 153 2.92 3.76 -1.07
CA LEU A 153 4.09 2.91 -1.27
C LEU A 153 4.61 3.07 -2.69
N GLU A 154 5.71 3.81 -2.85
CA GLU A 154 6.31 4.10 -4.16
C GLU A 154 6.62 2.84 -4.97
N THR A 155 7.22 1.82 -4.34
CA THR A 155 7.53 0.54 -4.99
C THR A 155 6.27 -0.15 -5.51
N SER A 156 5.19 -0.15 -4.72
CA SER A 156 3.90 -0.69 -5.17
C SER A 156 3.31 0.10 -6.33
N LEU A 157 3.40 1.43 -6.32
CA LEU A 157 2.93 2.28 -7.41
C LEU A 157 3.72 2.04 -8.70
N ASN A 158 5.05 1.89 -8.60
CA ASN A 158 5.92 1.57 -9.74
C ASN A 158 5.60 0.21 -10.35
N ARG A 159 5.28 -0.80 -9.53
CA ARG A 159 4.82 -2.12 -10.00
C ARG A 159 3.49 -2.04 -10.74
N VAL A 160 2.52 -1.28 -10.20
CA VAL A 160 1.22 -1.04 -10.85
C VAL A 160 1.40 -0.34 -12.20
N LEU A 161 2.25 0.68 -12.26
CA LEU A 161 2.58 1.36 -13.51
C LEU A 161 3.20 0.39 -14.53
N SER A 162 4.20 -0.39 -14.09
CA SER A 162 4.88 -1.38 -14.94
C SER A 162 3.89 -2.40 -15.50
N PHE A 163 3.01 -2.95 -14.65
CA PHE A 163 1.94 -3.85 -15.07
C PHE A 163 1.02 -3.18 -16.10
N ARG A 164 0.57 -1.96 -15.84
CA ARG A 164 -0.37 -1.25 -16.74
C ARG A 164 0.25 -0.95 -18.11
N LEU A 165 1.56 -0.72 -18.17
CA LEU A 165 2.29 -0.56 -19.43
C LEU A 165 2.36 -1.87 -20.23
N SER A 166 2.49 -3.02 -19.56
CA SER A 166 2.49 -4.34 -20.22
C SER A 166 1.08 -4.84 -20.56
N ASN A 167 0.08 -4.49 -19.76
CA ASN A 167 -1.30 -4.95 -19.91
C ASN A 167 -2.30 -3.79 -19.70
N GLY A 168 -2.64 -3.13 -20.82
CA GLY A 168 -3.58 -2.02 -20.83
C GLY A 168 -5.06 -2.42 -20.69
N GLN A 169 -5.39 -3.72 -20.81
CA GLN A 169 -6.77 -4.20 -20.85
C GLN A 169 -7.23 -4.84 -19.52
N ALA A 170 -6.30 -5.29 -18.68
CA ALA A 170 -6.61 -5.89 -17.40
C ALA A 170 -7.34 -4.92 -16.45
N HIS A 171 -8.25 -5.47 -15.64
CA HIS A 171 -8.83 -4.74 -14.53
C HIS A 171 -7.78 -4.56 -13.42
N ILE A 172 -7.88 -3.47 -12.66
CA ILE A 172 -7.03 -3.25 -11.49
C ILE A 172 -7.94 -3.01 -10.28
N ILE A 173 -7.64 -3.69 -9.18
CA ILE A 173 -8.31 -3.53 -7.89
C ILE A 173 -7.28 -3.03 -6.86
N PRO A 174 -7.52 -1.87 -6.21
CA PRO A 174 -8.57 -0.91 -6.53
C PRO A 174 -8.31 -0.19 -7.86
N ALA A 175 -9.38 0.23 -8.55
CA ALA A 175 -9.25 0.98 -9.81
C ALA A 175 -8.88 2.46 -9.60
N LYS A 176 -9.23 3.02 -8.43
CA LYS A 176 -8.99 4.42 -8.05
C LYS A 176 -8.66 4.48 -6.55
N ILE A 177 -7.73 5.36 -6.19
CA ILE A 177 -7.48 5.78 -4.81
C ILE A 177 -7.63 7.29 -4.72
N SER A 178 -8.42 7.77 -3.76
CA SER A 178 -8.56 9.19 -3.43
C SER A 178 -7.90 9.48 -2.10
N VAL A 179 -7.17 10.57 -2.04
CA VAL A 179 -6.61 11.15 -0.82
C VAL A 179 -7.56 12.27 -0.40
N MET A 180 -8.12 12.15 0.79
CA MET A 180 -9.07 13.11 1.34
C MET A 180 -8.40 13.95 2.41
N GLY A 181 -8.65 15.25 2.38
CA GLY A 181 -8.26 16.21 3.39
C GLY A 181 -9.47 16.74 4.14
N GLN A 182 -9.25 17.22 5.36
CA GLN A 182 -10.27 17.89 6.16
C GLN A 182 -9.61 18.95 7.05
N ILE A 183 -10.22 20.13 7.15
CA ILE A 183 -9.73 21.19 8.02
C ILE A 183 -10.32 20.96 9.41
N VAL A 184 -9.43 20.80 10.39
CA VAL A 184 -9.79 20.59 11.79
C VAL A 184 -8.97 21.51 12.71
N ASN A 185 -9.57 21.95 13.80
CA ASN A 185 -8.87 22.51 14.95
C ASN A 185 -8.51 21.37 15.90
N CYS A 186 -7.22 21.09 16.06
CA CYS A 186 -6.74 20.11 17.02
C CYS A 186 -5.67 20.74 17.92
N PRO A 187 -6.05 21.33 19.07
CA PRO A 187 -5.11 21.97 19.98
C PRO A 187 -4.01 21.02 20.46
N ASP A 188 -4.31 19.74 20.61
CA ASP A 188 -3.34 18.73 21.06
C ASP A 188 -2.25 18.49 20.01
N ILE A 189 -2.59 18.48 18.71
CA ILE A 189 -1.59 18.46 17.64
C ILE A 189 -0.79 19.77 17.64
N VAL A 190 -1.46 20.92 17.68
CA VAL A 190 -0.78 22.24 17.64
C VAL A 190 0.25 22.38 18.76
N LYS A 191 -0.09 21.95 19.98
CA LYS A 191 0.83 21.95 21.14
C LYS A 191 2.03 21.03 20.96
N ARG A 192 1.90 19.93 20.20
CA ARG A 192 3.01 19.04 19.86
C ARG A 192 3.87 19.67 18.75
N CYS A 193 3.25 20.31 17.75
CA CYS A 193 3.93 20.89 16.60
C CYS A 193 4.76 22.13 16.92
N LYS A 194 4.27 22.98 17.83
CA LYS A 194 4.81 24.31 18.08
C LYS A 194 5.21 24.48 19.55
N PRO A 195 6.39 25.07 19.83
CA PRO A 195 6.73 25.49 21.19
C PRO A 195 5.67 26.48 21.69
N CYS A 196 5.30 26.40 22.97
CA CYS A 196 4.44 27.40 23.59
C CYS A 196 5.33 28.51 24.20
N PRO A 197 5.49 29.69 23.55
CA PRO A 197 6.48 30.68 24.02
C PRO A 197 6.14 31.22 25.40
N SER A 198 4.84 31.31 25.72
CA SER A 198 4.34 31.76 27.02
C SER A 198 4.67 30.81 28.18
N ALA A 199 5.02 29.54 27.91
CA ALA A 199 5.42 28.60 28.95
C ALA A 199 6.84 28.86 29.48
N TYR A 200 7.65 29.64 28.76
CA TYR A 200 9.06 29.90 29.09
C TYR A 200 9.25 31.39 29.34
N GLN A 201 8.90 31.83 30.55
CA GLN A 201 8.89 33.23 30.98
C GLN A 201 10.26 33.90 30.77
N GLY A 202 10.37 34.75 29.73
CA GLY A 202 11.52 35.61 29.48
C GLY A 202 12.65 35.02 28.62
N VAL A 203 12.48 33.80 28.08
CA VAL A 203 13.43 33.20 27.12
C VAL A 203 12.94 33.48 25.70
N ASP A 204 13.81 34.05 24.85
CA ASP A 204 13.53 34.18 23.43
C ASP A 204 13.62 32.80 22.75
N LEU A 205 12.47 32.27 22.36
CA LEU A 205 12.34 30.99 21.64
C LEU A 205 12.06 31.18 20.15
N SER A 206 12.28 32.39 19.61
CA SER A 206 12.07 32.68 18.19
C SER A 206 12.80 31.70 17.26
N ALA A 207 14.03 31.31 17.62
CA ALA A 207 14.83 30.31 16.90
C ALA A 207 14.24 28.88 16.91
N ILE A 208 13.35 28.55 17.86
CA ILE A 208 12.70 27.23 17.93
C ILE A 208 11.49 27.16 16.99
N ASN A 209 10.98 28.30 16.49
CA ASN A 209 9.96 28.27 15.44
C ASN A 209 10.47 27.59 14.17
N ASP A 210 11.77 27.66 13.89
CA ASP A 210 12.41 26.95 12.78
C ASP A 210 12.48 25.43 13.00
N LEU A 211 12.27 24.97 14.24
CA LEU A 211 12.19 23.56 14.62
C LEU A 211 10.75 23.05 14.68
N ALA A 212 9.75 23.86 14.30
CA ALA A 212 8.35 23.46 14.30
C ALA A 212 8.12 22.30 13.32
N ILE A 213 7.48 21.24 13.82
CA ILE A 213 7.18 20.06 13.02
C ILE A 213 6.00 20.40 12.11
N SER A 214 6.21 20.29 10.79
CA SER A 214 5.21 20.63 9.77
C SER A 214 4.18 19.53 9.51
N PHE A 215 4.45 18.29 9.94
CA PHE A 215 3.59 17.14 9.70
C PHE A 215 3.69 16.09 10.81
N TYR A 216 2.59 15.39 11.07
CA TYR A 216 2.52 14.29 12.03
C TYR A 216 1.97 13.03 11.36
N TYR A 217 2.51 11.88 11.74
CA TYR A 217 2.08 10.56 11.31
C TYR A 217 1.48 9.79 12.49
N ASP A 218 0.92 8.61 12.20
CA ASP A 218 0.34 7.70 13.20
C ASP A 218 -0.70 8.38 14.10
N ILE A 219 -1.45 9.29 13.48
CA ILE A 219 -2.58 9.92 14.10
C ILE A 219 -3.77 8.97 13.97
N GLU A 220 -4.32 8.57 15.09
CA GLU A 220 -5.63 7.94 15.16
C GLU A 220 -6.69 9.05 15.37
N PRO A 221 -7.48 9.43 14.36
CA PRO A 221 -8.40 10.57 14.48
C PRO A 221 -9.51 10.34 15.51
N SER A 222 -9.89 9.07 15.75
CA SER A 222 -10.95 8.68 16.69
C SER A 222 -10.63 9.03 18.15
N VAL A 223 -9.34 9.10 18.51
CA VAL A 223 -8.89 9.44 19.87
C VAL A 223 -8.48 10.90 20.03
N LEU A 224 -8.43 11.66 18.93
CA LEU A 224 -8.07 13.07 18.97
C LEU A 224 -9.26 13.95 19.33
N LYS A 225 -9.05 14.84 20.30
CA LYS A 225 -9.98 15.95 20.54
C LYS A 225 -9.76 17.02 19.46
N HIS A 226 -10.76 17.17 18.60
CA HIS A 226 -10.70 18.14 17.51
C HIS A 226 -12.09 18.69 17.18
N GLU A 227 -12.13 19.90 16.64
CA GLU A 227 -13.33 20.52 16.06
C GLU A 227 -13.19 20.53 14.54
N VAL A 228 -14.26 20.18 13.84
CA VAL A 228 -14.28 20.11 12.38
C VAL A 228 -14.71 21.46 11.81
N PHE A 229 -13.94 22.01 10.88
CA PHE A 229 -14.24 23.28 10.21
C PHE A 229 -14.59 23.16 8.73
N SER A 230 -14.33 22.00 8.12
CA SER A 230 -14.74 21.74 6.75
C SER A 230 -15.31 20.34 6.60
N ASP A 231 -16.15 20.17 5.58
CA ASP A 231 -16.40 18.85 5.03
C ASP A 231 -15.09 18.25 4.47
N PRO A 232 -14.97 16.92 4.39
CA PRO A 232 -13.86 16.29 3.69
C PRO A 232 -13.83 16.67 2.20
N PHE A 233 -12.65 16.93 1.66
CA PHE A 233 -12.44 17.28 0.25
C PHE A 233 -11.28 16.50 -0.36
N GLU A 234 -11.35 16.24 -1.66
CA GLU A 234 -10.33 15.47 -2.36
C GLU A 234 -9.07 16.33 -2.58
N LEU A 235 -7.94 15.88 -2.03
CA LEU A 235 -6.63 16.49 -2.25
C LEU A 235 -5.98 15.97 -3.53
N MET A 236 -6.14 14.66 -3.78
CA MET A 236 -5.49 13.97 -4.87
C MET A 236 -6.22 12.70 -5.25
N THR A 237 -6.09 12.29 -6.50
CA THR A 237 -6.63 11.04 -7.03
C THR A 237 -5.59 10.31 -7.87
N PHE A 238 -5.46 9.01 -7.65
CA PHE A 238 -4.75 8.07 -8.50
C PHE A 238 -5.75 7.18 -9.22
N ARG A 239 -5.67 7.12 -10.55
CA ARG A 239 -6.54 6.26 -11.37
C ARG A 239 -5.70 5.22 -12.08
N PHE A 240 -5.94 3.95 -11.77
CA PHE A 240 -5.22 2.82 -12.33
C PHE A 240 -5.97 2.16 -13.50
N ASP A 241 -7.26 2.49 -13.69
CA ASP A 241 -8.08 2.08 -14.83
C ASP A 241 -7.69 2.74 -16.16
N LYS A 242 -6.80 3.74 -16.13
CA LYS A 242 -6.31 4.45 -17.32
C LYS A 242 -4.79 4.40 -17.36
N VAL A 243 -4.23 4.30 -18.57
CA VAL A 243 -2.79 4.51 -18.78
C VAL A 243 -2.52 5.99 -18.52
N GLN A 244 -2.01 6.31 -17.34
CA GLN A 244 -1.53 7.64 -16.99
C GLN A 244 -0.02 7.60 -16.88
N VAL A 245 0.66 8.58 -17.49
CA VAL A 245 2.07 8.84 -17.19
C VAL A 245 2.09 9.37 -15.76
N LEU A 246 2.43 8.51 -14.80
CA LEU A 246 2.70 8.91 -13.43
C LEU A 246 3.91 9.86 -13.47
N LEU A 247 3.64 11.16 -13.47
CA LEU A 247 4.64 12.14 -13.06
C LEU A 247 4.98 11.80 -11.60
N PHE A 248 6.23 11.43 -11.36
CA PHE A 248 6.78 11.24 -10.03
C PHE A 248 6.53 12.52 -9.22
N VAL A 249 5.51 12.49 -8.38
CA VAL A 249 5.35 13.49 -7.33
C VAL A 249 5.69 12.75 -6.04
N GLN A 250 6.79 13.13 -5.44
CA GLN A 250 7.14 12.72 -4.09
C GLN A 250 6.14 13.42 -3.15
N ILE A 251 5.06 12.71 -2.81
CA ILE A 251 3.94 13.29 -2.06
C ILE A 251 4.07 12.84 -0.62
N CYS A 252 4.65 13.72 0.20
CA CYS A 252 4.43 13.64 1.64
C CYS A 252 2.99 14.07 1.92
N PHE A 253 2.21 13.20 2.56
CA PHE A 253 0.88 13.58 3.01
C PHE A 253 0.98 14.65 4.08
N VAL A 254 0.35 15.78 3.80
CA VAL A 254 0.29 16.91 4.72
C VAL A 254 -1.09 16.94 5.34
N THR A 255 -1.21 16.50 6.59
CA THR A 255 -2.26 17.00 7.46
C THR A 255 -1.82 18.39 7.89
N THR A 256 -2.06 19.41 7.06
CA THR A 256 -1.70 20.78 7.42
C THR A 256 -2.67 21.26 8.48
N VAL A 257 -2.32 21.12 9.76
CA VAL A 257 -3.00 21.86 10.84
C VAL A 257 -2.51 23.30 10.78
N LYS A 258 -3.10 24.08 9.87
CA LYS A 258 -2.89 25.53 9.87
C LYS A 258 -3.71 26.11 11.02
N ALA A 259 -3.06 26.28 12.17
CA ALA A 259 -3.61 27.09 13.25
C ALA A 259 -3.82 28.51 12.71
N ILE A 260 -5.08 28.86 12.43
CA ILE A 260 -5.48 30.25 12.25
C ILE A 260 -5.51 30.82 13.68
N ALA A 261 -4.58 31.73 13.96
CA ALA A 261 -4.56 32.52 15.19
C ALA A 261 -5.48 33.73 15.03
#